data_AF-A0A117NNN8-F1
#
_entry.id   AF-A0A117NNN8-F1
#
_cell.length_a   1.000
_cell.length_b   1.000
_cell.length_c   1.000
_cell.angle_alpha   90.00
_cell.angle_beta   90.00
_cell.angle_gamma   90.00
#
_symmetry.space_group_name_H-M   'P 1'
#
loop_
_entity.id
_entity.type
_entity.pdbx_description
1 polymer ?
#
loop_
_entity_poly.entity_id
_entity_poly.type
_entity_poly.pdbx_seq_one_letter_code
_entity_poly.pdbx_strand_id
1 'polypeptide(L)'
;MHILSPEGIAHTLEDHVDGGGRYSSIVAMVFKHLLDDIHDSDTIRTVIRRYSVNSDDKIPTATRLSSTPQAEDIKQTYKNADLNLSKTGYIH
;
A
#
# COMPACT_ATOMS: atom_id res chain seq x y z
N MET A 1 -15.85 5.85 19.04
CA MET A 1 -14.78 5.32 18.19
C MET A 1 -13.48 5.38 18.98
N HIS A 2 -12.88 4.25 19.29
CA HIS A 2 -11.54 4.15 19.88
C HIS A 2 -10.64 3.61 18.78
N ILE A 3 -9.90 4.51 18.12
CA ILE A 3 -9.07 4.19 16.94
C ILE A 3 -7.58 4.21 17.32
N LEU A 4 -7.24 4.84 18.45
CA LEU A 4 -5.87 5.00 18.90
C LEU A 4 -5.59 4.02 20.04
N SER A 5 -4.48 3.30 19.94
CA SER A 5 -3.95 2.51 21.05
C SER A 5 -3.51 3.44 22.18
N PRO A 6 -3.80 3.13 23.46
CA PRO A 6 -3.28 3.86 24.63
C PRO A 6 -1.75 3.87 24.71
N GLU A 7 -1.11 2.82 24.17
CA GLU A 7 0.35 2.70 24.11
C GLU A 7 0.96 3.56 23.00
N GLY A 8 0.12 4.07 22.09
CA GLY A 8 0.56 4.84 20.92
C GLY A 8 1.27 4.02 19.86
N ILE A 9 1.21 2.69 19.94
CA ILE A 9 1.84 1.73 19.03
C ILE A 9 0.76 1.07 18.15
N ALA A 10 1.12 0.65 16.93
CA ALA A 10 0.27 -0.17 16.08
C ALA A 10 0.75 -1.62 16.14
N HIS A 11 0.01 -2.49 16.82
CA HIS A 11 0.32 -3.91 17.00
C HIS A 11 -0.15 -4.74 15.78
N THR A 12 0.40 -4.44 14.60
CA THR A 12 -0.02 -5.02 13.32
C THR A 12 0.21 -6.53 13.29
N LEU A 13 -0.86 -7.29 13.00
CA LEU A 13 -0.86 -8.77 12.92
C LEU A 13 -0.66 -9.50 14.26
N GLU A 14 -0.83 -8.82 15.39
CA GLU A 14 -0.87 -9.49 16.69
C GLU A 14 -2.29 -9.96 17.05
N ASP A 15 -2.38 -10.96 17.92
CA ASP A 15 -3.68 -11.51 18.39
C ASP A 15 -4.45 -10.50 19.25
N HIS A 16 -3.76 -9.55 19.87
CA HIS A 16 -4.33 -8.49 20.69
C HIS A 16 -4.05 -7.12 20.08
N VAL A 17 -5.10 -6.48 19.55
CA VAL A 17 -5.02 -5.15 18.93
C VAL A 17 -6.09 -4.25 19.51
N ASP A 18 -5.69 -3.09 20.01
CA ASP A 18 -6.57 -2.12 20.69
C ASP A 18 -6.66 -0.75 19.98
N GLY A 19 -5.96 -0.60 18.86
CA GLY A 19 -5.98 0.60 18.02
C GLY A 19 -4.69 0.78 17.24
N GLY A 20 -4.58 1.89 16.52
CA GLY A 20 -3.34 2.31 15.83
C GLY A 20 -2.54 3.32 16.64
N GLY A 21 -1.24 3.40 16.38
CA GLY A 21 -0.43 4.51 16.84
C GLY A 21 -0.66 5.79 16.03
N ARG A 22 -0.32 6.94 16.61
CA ARG A 22 -0.35 8.24 15.92
C ARG A 22 1.06 8.72 15.65
N TYR A 23 1.40 8.93 14.39
CA TYR A 23 2.75 9.30 13.95
C TYR A 23 2.71 10.50 13.00
N SER A 24 3.81 11.25 12.95
CA SER A 24 4.03 12.34 12.00
C SER A 24 5.34 12.10 11.26
N SER A 25 5.32 12.24 9.93
CA SER A 25 6.51 12.12 9.08
C SER A 25 6.37 12.98 7.83
N ILE A 26 7.49 13.38 7.24
CA ILE A 26 7.55 14.05 5.93
C ILE A 26 8.49 13.25 5.04
N VAL A 27 8.03 12.92 3.82
CA VAL A 27 8.82 12.20 2.79
C VAL A 27 8.55 12.85 1.43
N ALA A 28 9.60 12.98 0.62
CA ALA A 28 9.50 13.43 -0.77
C ALA A 28 10.26 12.45 -1.68
N MET A 29 9.70 12.22 -2.87
CA MET A 29 10.28 11.35 -3.90
C MET A 29 10.16 12.04 -5.26
N VAL A 30 11.14 11.84 -6.13
CA VAL A 30 11.13 12.29 -7.52
C VAL A 30 10.94 11.08 -8.41
N PHE A 31 10.04 11.19 -9.38
CA PHE A 31 9.74 10.14 -10.34
C PHE A 31 10.05 10.62 -11.75
N LYS A 32 10.64 9.73 -12.55
CA LYS A 32 10.88 9.91 -13.98
C LYS A 32 10.38 8.67 -14.72
N HIS A 33 10.08 8.80 -16.01
CA HIS A 33 9.83 7.61 -16.81
C HIS A 33 11.13 6.84 -16.96
N LEU A 34 11.06 5.52 -16.76
CA LEU A 34 12.24 4.65 -16.76
C LEU A 34 13.07 4.76 -18.04
N LEU A 35 12.43 5.03 -19.19
CA LEU A 35 13.13 5.19 -20.47
C LEU A 35 13.90 6.50 -20.58
N ASP A 36 13.46 7.55 -19.88
CA ASP A 36 14.17 8.84 -19.87
C ASP A 36 15.44 8.75 -19.00
N ASP A 37 15.38 8.00 -17.89
CA ASP A 37 16.50 7.84 -16.95
C ASP A 37 17.71 7.09 -17.52
N ILE A 38 17.50 6.22 -18.52
CA ILE A 38 18.62 5.50 -19.16
C ILE A 38 19.59 6.49 -19.83
N HIS A 39 19.11 7.68 -20.21
CA HIS A 39 19.93 8.70 -20.85
C HIS A 39 20.61 9.65 -19.85
N ASP A 40 20.01 9.85 -18.68
CA ASP A 40 20.43 10.90 -17.73
C ASP A 40 21.43 10.40 -16.67
N SER A 41 21.80 9.12 -16.67
CA SER A 41 22.72 8.50 -15.69
C SER A 41 22.28 8.69 -14.22
N ASP A 42 20.97 8.85 -14.00
CA ASP A 42 20.39 8.98 -12.67
C ASP A 42 20.45 7.65 -11.89
N THR A 43 20.60 7.73 -10.57
CA THR A 43 20.55 6.54 -9.70
C THR A 43 19.11 6.11 -9.46
N ILE A 44 18.71 5.00 -10.07
CA ILE A 44 17.37 4.43 -9.90
C ILE A 44 17.32 3.60 -8.61
N ARG A 45 16.57 4.06 -7.60
CA ARG A 45 16.40 3.34 -6.33
C ARG A 45 15.32 2.26 -6.37
N THR A 46 14.29 2.45 -7.19
CA THR A 46 13.17 1.51 -7.34
C THR A 46 12.45 1.73 -8.65
N VAL A 47 11.72 0.72 -9.12
CA VAL A 47 10.87 0.80 -10.31
C VAL A 47 9.43 0.48 -9.90
N ILE A 48 8.54 1.46 -10.04
CA ILE A 48 7.10 1.25 -9.87
C ILE A 48 6.54 0.68 -11.16
N ARG A 49 6.30 -0.63 -11.19
CA ARG A 49 5.75 -1.32 -12.38
C ARG A 49 4.28 -1.01 -12.62
N ARG A 50 3.50 -0.86 -11.55
CA ARG A 50 2.07 -0.53 -11.60
C ARG A 50 1.58 -0.04 -10.24
N TYR A 51 0.55 0.80 -10.25
CA TYR A 51 -0.26 1.14 -9.08
C TYR A 51 -1.75 1.07 -9.45
N SER A 52 -2.61 0.92 -8.45
CA SER A 52 -4.06 0.98 -8.57
C SER A 52 -4.63 1.69 -7.35
N VAL A 53 -5.83 2.24 -7.51
CA VAL A 53 -6.60 2.88 -6.45
C VAL A 53 -8.04 2.45 -6.65
N ASN A 54 -8.69 2.03 -5.57
CA ASN A 54 -10.11 1.73 -5.54
C ASN A 54 -10.78 2.40 -4.34
N SER A 55 -12.11 2.40 -4.34
CA SER A 55 -12.95 2.74 -3.19
C SER A 55 -13.94 1.61 -2.96
N ASP A 56 -14.34 1.43 -1.70
CA ASP A 56 -15.40 0.50 -1.35
C ASP A 56 -16.69 1.29 -1.09
N ASP A 57 -17.55 1.32 -2.10
CA ASP A 57 -18.76 2.15 -2.08
C ASP A 57 -19.94 1.47 -1.36
N LYS A 58 -19.79 0.20 -0.93
CA LYS A 58 -20.89 -0.63 -0.39
C LYS A 58 -20.58 -1.19 1.00
N ILE A 59 -20.11 -0.33 1.90
CA ILE A 59 -19.80 -0.68 3.30
C ILE A 59 -20.83 -0.07 4.26
N PRO A 60 -21.33 -0.84 5.27
CA PRO A 60 -22.30 -0.37 6.26
C PRO A 60 -21.89 0.87 7.06
N THR A 61 -20.59 1.18 7.10
CA THR A 61 -20.05 2.36 7.78
C THR A 61 -18.80 2.80 7.05
N ALA A 62 -18.64 4.11 6.84
CA ALA A 62 -17.53 4.67 6.07
C ALA A 62 -16.13 4.32 6.61
N THR A 63 -16.04 3.92 7.87
CA THR A 63 -14.77 3.55 8.55
C THR A 63 -14.48 2.05 8.52
N ARG A 64 -15.38 1.22 7.98
CA ARG A 64 -15.17 -0.23 7.91
C ARG A 64 -14.40 -0.59 6.64
N LEU A 65 -13.38 -1.41 6.77
CA LEU A 65 -12.63 -1.95 5.63
C LEU A 65 -13.29 -3.24 5.12
N SER A 66 -13.09 -3.56 3.83
CA SER A 66 -13.57 -4.79 3.20
C SER A 66 -12.44 -5.50 2.47
N SER A 67 -12.32 -6.80 2.69
CA SER A 67 -11.28 -7.63 2.10
C SER A 67 -11.54 -7.98 0.64
N THR A 68 -12.80 -8.02 0.19
CA THR A 68 -13.13 -8.42 -1.19
C THR A 68 -12.64 -7.39 -2.22
N PRO A 69 -13.01 -6.09 -2.14
CA PRO A 69 -12.51 -5.09 -3.07
C PRO A 69 -10.99 -4.94 -3.00
N GLN A 70 -10.39 -5.08 -1.82
CA GLN A 70 -8.94 -5.05 -1.63
C GLN A 70 -8.24 -6.20 -2.36
N ALA A 71 -8.74 -7.43 -2.21
CA ALA A 71 -8.18 -8.61 -2.89
C ALA A 71 -8.37 -8.54 -4.41
N GLU A 72 -9.49 -8.00 -4.89
CA GLU A 72 -9.75 -7.78 -6.31
C GLU A 72 -8.78 -6.73 -6.90
N ASP A 73 -8.59 -5.61 -6.20
CA ASP A 73 -7.66 -4.57 -6.64
C ASP A 73 -6.24 -5.10 -6.73
N ILE A 74 -5.74 -5.77 -5.68
CA ILE A 74 -4.42 -6.42 -5.69
C ILE A 74 -4.28 -7.33 -6.92
N LYS A 75 -5.24 -8.25 -7.16
CA LYS A 75 -5.18 -9.15 -8.33
C LYS A 75 -5.17 -8.38 -9.65
N GLN A 76 -5.95 -7.32 -9.76
CA GLN A 76 -6.03 -6.49 -10.95
C GLN A 76 -4.73 -5.68 -11.16
N THR A 77 -4.08 -5.19 -10.11
CA THR A 77 -2.77 -4.52 -10.20
C THR A 77 -1.73 -5.47 -10.78
N TYR A 78 -1.65 -6.70 -10.27
CA TYR A 78 -0.70 -7.72 -10.76
C TYR A 78 -0.98 -8.09 -12.21
N LYS A 79 -2.26 -8.29 -12.57
CA LYS A 79 -2.67 -8.55 -13.96
C LYS A 79 -2.26 -7.40 -14.89
N ASN A 80 -2.50 -6.16 -14.49
CA ASN A 80 -2.15 -4.97 -15.28
C ASN A 80 -0.62 -4.74 -15.35
N ALA A 81 0.14 -5.27 -14.38
CA ALA A 81 1.59 -5.20 -14.34
C ALA A 81 2.29 -6.36 -15.08
N ASP A 82 1.51 -7.32 -15.59
CA ASP A 82 1.99 -8.61 -16.10
C ASP A 82 2.97 -9.28 -15.12
N LEU A 83 2.51 -9.44 -13.87
CA LEU A 83 3.28 -10.02 -12.77
C LEU A 83 2.59 -11.24 -12.17
N ASN A 84 3.40 -12.25 -11.84
CA ASN A 84 2.94 -13.38 -11.05
C ASN A 84 3.10 -13.07 -9.55
N LEU A 85 2.00 -13.19 -8.79
CA LEU A 85 1.96 -13.05 -7.33
C LEU A 85 3.01 -13.90 -6.61
N SER A 86 3.36 -15.08 -7.13
CA SER A 86 4.35 -15.97 -6.50
C SER A 86 5.78 -15.41 -6.52
N LYS A 87 6.04 -14.37 -7.31
CA LYS A 87 7.34 -13.69 -7.36
C LYS A 87 7.47 -12.57 -6.33
N THR A 88 6.43 -12.31 -5.55
CA THR A 88 6.43 -11.26 -4.53
C THR A 88 7.22 -11.72 -3.31
N GLY A 89 8.36 -11.09 -3.07
CA GLY A 89 9.22 -11.43 -1.94
C GLY A 89 8.79 -10.82 -0.60
N TYR A 90 7.97 -9.77 -0.62
CA TYR A 90 7.58 -9.02 0.58
C TYR A 90 6.22 -8.34 0.43
N ILE A 91 5.45 -8.32 1.53
CA ILE A 91 4.19 -7.59 1.71
C ILE A 91 4.23 -7.00 3.13
N HIS A 92 3.73 -5.78 3.27
CA HIS A 92 3.53 -5.08 4.55
C HIS A 92 2.10 -4.56 4.60
#